data_AF-A0A0M3J998-F1
#
_entry.id   AF-A0A0M3J998-F1
#
_cell.length_a   1.000
_cell.length_b   1.000
_cell.length_c   1.000
_cell.angle_alpha   90.00
_cell.angle_beta   90.00
_cell.angle_gamma   90.00
#
_symmetry.space_group_name_H-M   'P 1'
#
loop_
_entity.id
_entity.type
_entity.pdbx_description
1 polymer ?
#
loop_
_entity_poly.entity_id
_entity_poly.type
_entity_poly.pdbx_seq_one_letter_code
_entity_poly.pdbx_strand_id
1 'polypeptide(L)'
;MFGGTHGRLRFGPPQAFSPLVEALSCELEVSECFSFGDLPKNTYSGPSTLHQNMEAFVPTPVDISSTVLPHFAMDIHQKLAENLHELWAMRKIELGWTFGEQRDESQRQHPCLTSFELLPMNEKNYNVNLAIDTMKTIDALGYNMVTEKPPVRLRPVRLPQNYQQFNGYKPQPLDAREIVLGDDMKPLVDALAKNTHNVWAREKIKRGWTFGLNEYVDSNQKRSPHLLPYEMVDQRIKDANRESAIEF
;
A
#
# COMPACT_ATOMS: atom_id res chain seq x y z
N MET A 1 28.18 1.58 22.68
CA MET A 1 27.09 2.56 22.83
C MET A 1 26.29 2.53 21.54
N PHE A 2 24.99 2.27 21.61
CA PHE A 2 24.16 1.81 20.47
C PHE A 2 23.82 2.91 19.45
N GLY A 3 24.13 4.16 19.79
CA GLY A 3 23.77 5.36 19.02
C GLY A 3 22.65 6.16 19.70
N GLY A 4 22.48 7.40 19.27
CA GLY A 4 21.40 8.28 19.76
C GLY A 4 21.45 8.53 21.27
N THR A 5 20.28 8.49 21.90
CA THR A 5 20.07 8.62 23.36
C THR A 5 20.54 7.37 24.12
N HIS A 6 20.67 6.22 23.46
CA HIS A 6 21.16 4.94 24.02
C HIS A 6 22.68 4.82 23.96
N GLY A 7 23.34 5.97 23.89
CA GLY A 7 24.76 6.12 24.05
C GLY A 7 25.45 6.69 22.82
N ARG A 8 26.31 7.67 23.06
CA ARG A 8 27.13 8.33 22.05
C ARG A 8 28.19 7.39 21.47
N LEU A 9 28.27 7.33 20.15
CA LEU A 9 29.33 6.60 19.46
C LEU A 9 30.66 7.36 19.59
N ARG A 10 31.71 6.69 20.09
CA ARG A 10 33.09 7.25 20.09
C ARG A 10 33.69 7.29 18.68
N PHE A 11 33.39 6.27 17.89
CA PHE A 11 33.68 6.19 16.46
C PHE A 11 32.36 5.94 15.75
N GLY A 12 32.07 6.71 14.71
CA GLY A 12 30.85 6.52 13.91
C GLY A 12 30.84 5.17 13.20
N PRO A 13 29.68 4.74 12.68
CA PRO A 13 29.64 3.55 11.83
C PRO A 13 30.55 3.76 10.59
N PRO A 14 31.20 2.70 10.09
CA PRO A 14 31.93 2.77 8.83
C PRO A 14 31.02 3.18 7.67
N GLN A 15 31.61 3.59 6.54
CA GLN A 15 30.85 3.92 5.34
C GLN A 15 29.95 2.73 4.94
N ALA A 16 28.70 3.01 4.59
CA ALA A 16 27.63 2.05 4.29
C ALA A 16 27.06 1.26 5.49
N PHE A 17 27.43 1.59 6.73
CA PHE A 17 26.84 1.02 7.94
C PHE A 17 26.01 2.04 8.71
N SER A 18 25.04 1.54 9.47
CA SER A 18 24.17 2.31 10.36
C SER A 18 24.47 2.03 11.83
N PRO A 19 24.27 3.00 12.73
CA PRO A 19 24.18 2.74 14.16
C PRO A 19 23.05 1.75 14.48
N LEU A 20 23.23 0.89 15.48
CA LEU A 20 22.23 -0.11 15.88
C LEU A 20 20.89 0.50 16.31
N VAL A 21 20.90 1.70 16.90
CA VAL A 21 19.67 2.42 17.29
C VAL A 21 18.71 2.67 16.11
N GLU A 22 19.21 2.67 14.87
CA GLU A 22 18.36 2.87 13.68
C GLU A 22 17.55 1.61 13.30
N ALA A 23 17.86 0.46 13.89
CA ALA A 23 17.10 -0.78 13.74
C ALA A 23 16.10 -1.00 14.90
N LEU A 24 16.01 -0.04 15.84
CA LEU A 24 15.24 -0.20 17.06
C LEU A 24 13.74 0.00 16.80
N SER A 25 12.96 -1.09 16.82
CA SER A 25 11.50 -1.05 16.64
C SER A 25 10.71 -1.04 17.96
N CYS A 26 11.38 -1.21 19.09
CA CYS A 26 10.82 -1.28 20.44
C CYS A 26 11.75 -0.58 21.45
N GLU A 27 11.36 -0.47 22.72
CA GLU A 27 12.27 0.04 23.74
C GLU A 27 13.50 -0.87 23.89
N LEU A 28 14.69 -0.28 23.97
CA LEU A 28 15.94 -1.01 24.13
C LEU A 28 16.04 -1.59 25.53
N GLU A 29 16.02 -2.91 25.63
CA GLU A 29 16.22 -3.66 26.88
C GLU A 29 17.42 -4.61 26.76
N VAL A 30 18.13 -4.81 27.88
CA VAL A 30 19.13 -5.88 28.02
C VAL A 30 18.47 -7.00 28.81
N SER A 31 18.17 -8.11 28.13
CA SER A 31 17.53 -9.28 28.73
C SER A 31 18.42 -10.51 28.67
N GLU A 32 18.13 -11.50 29.52
CA GLU A 32 18.79 -12.80 29.45
C GLU A 32 18.35 -13.55 28.20
N CYS A 33 19.26 -13.75 27.24
CA CYS A 33 18.98 -14.53 26.04
C CYS A 33 18.71 -16.02 26.32
N PHE A 34 19.15 -16.50 27.49
CA PHE A 34 19.02 -17.88 27.91
C PHE A 34 18.93 -17.94 29.44
N SER A 35 17.83 -18.47 29.97
CA SER A 35 17.68 -18.73 31.40
C SER A 35 17.09 -20.12 31.64
N PHE A 36 17.53 -20.76 32.72
CA PHE A 36 16.97 -22.03 33.17
C PHE A 36 15.74 -21.84 34.08
N GLY A 37 15.21 -20.62 34.17
CA GLY A 37 14.21 -20.23 35.16
C GLY A 37 14.82 -19.91 36.54
N ASP A 38 13.95 -19.82 37.55
CA ASP A 38 14.33 -19.53 38.94
C ASP A 38 14.68 -20.85 39.66
N LEU A 39 15.95 -21.27 39.55
CA LEU A 39 16.47 -22.51 40.14
C LEU A 39 16.26 -22.58 41.66
N PRO A 40 16.50 -21.52 42.46
CA PRO A 40 16.18 -21.53 43.90
C PRO A 40 14.70 -21.79 44.21
N LYS A 41 13.78 -21.39 43.34
CA LYS A 41 12.34 -21.66 43.49
C LYS A 41 11.87 -22.95 42.79
N ASN A 42 12.79 -23.75 42.23
CA ASN A 42 12.49 -24.92 41.40
C ASN A 42 11.58 -24.60 40.19
N THR A 43 11.64 -23.38 39.67
CA THR A 43 10.92 -22.98 38.46
C THR A 43 11.86 -23.12 37.28
N TYR A 44 11.52 -23.98 36.33
CA TYR A 44 12.32 -24.18 35.13
C TYR A 44 11.69 -23.49 33.92
N SER A 45 12.49 -22.74 33.18
CA SER A 45 12.07 -22.17 31.89
C SER A 45 12.53 -23.09 30.76
N GLY A 46 11.63 -23.36 29.81
CA GLY A 46 12.00 -24.04 28.56
C GLY A 46 12.85 -23.15 27.64
N PRO A 47 13.32 -23.68 26.50
CA PRO A 47 14.03 -22.89 25.50
C PRO A 47 13.21 -21.66 25.12
N SER A 48 13.82 -20.48 25.23
CA SER A 48 13.13 -19.23 24.94
C SER A 48 12.71 -19.17 23.47
N THR A 49 11.40 -19.05 23.23
CA THR A 49 10.83 -18.76 21.91
C THR A 49 11.03 -17.29 21.50
N LEU A 50 11.72 -16.47 22.32
CA LEU A 50 12.13 -15.10 21.96
C LEU A 50 13.11 -15.06 20.79
N HIS A 51 13.63 -16.21 20.34
CA HIS A 51 14.17 -16.37 18.98
C HIS A 51 13.06 -16.29 17.91
N GLN A 52 12.12 -15.35 18.06
CA GLN A 52 11.16 -15.05 17.01
C GLN A 52 11.95 -14.61 15.78
N ASN A 53 11.83 -15.42 14.72
CA ASN A 53 12.39 -15.27 13.39
C ASN A 53 13.06 -13.92 13.13
N MET A 54 14.39 -13.88 13.28
CA MET A 54 15.24 -12.82 12.71
C MET A 54 15.34 -12.93 11.18
N GLU A 55 14.28 -13.41 10.52
CA GLU A 55 14.25 -13.43 9.08
C GLU A 55 14.05 -12.01 8.57
N ALA A 56 14.96 -11.60 7.68
CA ALA A 56 14.82 -10.31 7.02
C ALA A 56 13.47 -10.25 6.32
N PHE A 57 12.79 -9.10 6.42
CA PHE A 57 11.55 -8.89 5.70
C PHE A 57 11.81 -8.95 4.19
N VAL A 58 11.28 -9.98 3.53
CA VAL A 58 11.25 -10.11 2.08
C VAL A 58 9.79 -10.02 1.64
N PRO A 59 9.38 -8.96 0.93
CA PRO A 59 7.99 -8.84 0.48
C PRO A 59 7.68 -9.92 -0.56
N THR A 60 6.57 -10.61 -0.34
CA THR A 60 6.06 -11.67 -1.22
C THR A 60 4.71 -11.27 -1.80
N PRO A 61 4.69 -10.49 -2.90
CA PRO A 61 3.46 -10.26 -3.64
C PRO A 61 2.87 -11.57 -4.14
N VAL A 62 1.55 -11.61 -4.26
CA VAL A 62 0.82 -12.71 -4.88
C VAL A 62 1.34 -12.88 -6.31
N ASP A 63 1.70 -14.11 -6.67
CA ASP A 63 2.10 -14.43 -8.03
C ASP A 63 0.86 -14.57 -8.91
N ILE A 64 0.81 -13.73 -9.95
CA ILE A 64 -0.28 -13.66 -10.93
C ILE A 64 0.20 -14.02 -12.35
N SER A 65 1.44 -14.50 -12.49
CA SER A 65 2.07 -14.74 -13.78
C SER A 65 1.37 -15.84 -14.59
N SER A 66 0.88 -16.88 -13.92
CA SER A 66 0.12 -17.99 -14.51
C SER A 66 -1.39 -17.77 -14.51
N THR A 67 -1.88 -16.65 -13.96
CA THR A 67 -3.31 -16.40 -13.81
C THR A 67 -3.92 -15.92 -15.12
N VAL A 68 -4.96 -16.63 -15.56
CA VAL A 68 -5.74 -16.33 -16.77
C VAL A 68 -7.12 -15.88 -16.35
N LEU A 69 -7.45 -14.62 -16.65
CA LEU A 69 -8.76 -14.07 -16.31
C LEU A 69 -9.87 -14.66 -17.20
N PRO A 70 -11.08 -14.86 -16.64
CA PRO A 70 -12.26 -15.16 -17.44
C PRO A 70 -12.55 -14.08 -18.50
N HIS A 71 -13.22 -14.47 -19.59
CA HIS A 71 -13.54 -13.55 -20.70
C HIS A 71 -14.31 -12.31 -20.23
N PHE A 72 -15.31 -12.49 -19.36
CA PHE A 72 -16.11 -11.35 -18.88
C PHE A 72 -15.25 -10.32 -18.12
N ALA A 73 -14.22 -10.75 -17.39
CA ALA A 73 -13.29 -9.86 -16.68
C ALA A 73 -12.48 -9.05 -17.69
N MET A 74 -12.04 -9.69 -18.78
CA MET A 74 -11.42 -9.03 -19.92
C MET A 74 -12.37 -8.13 -20.71
N ASP A 75 -13.69 -8.24 -20.57
CA ASP A 75 -14.63 -7.29 -21.18
C ASP A 75 -14.85 -6.03 -20.33
N ILE A 76 -14.70 -6.13 -19.01
CA ILE A 76 -14.97 -5.03 -18.07
C ILE A 76 -13.74 -4.27 -17.60
N HIS A 77 -12.54 -4.82 -17.76
CA HIS A 77 -11.30 -4.26 -17.19
C HIS A 77 -11.07 -2.77 -17.50
N GLN A 78 -11.41 -2.31 -18.71
CA GLN A 78 -11.27 -0.89 -19.07
C GLN A 78 -12.27 0.01 -18.35
N LYS A 79 -13.51 -0.45 -18.16
CA LYS A 79 -14.53 0.29 -17.40
C LYS A 79 -14.17 0.37 -15.92
N LEU A 80 -13.56 -0.69 -15.39
CA LEU A 80 -13.03 -0.70 -14.03
C LEU A 80 -11.89 0.31 -13.90
N ALA A 81 -10.92 0.28 -14.82
CA ALA A 81 -9.82 1.26 -14.85
C ALA A 81 -10.31 2.71 -14.98
N GLU A 82 -11.34 2.95 -15.80
CA GLU A 82 -12.00 4.23 -15.92
C GLU A 82 -12.64 4.66 -14.58
N ASN A 83 -13.43 3.80 -13.94
CA ASN A 83 -14.06 4.15 -12.65
C ASN A 83 -13.03 4.43 -11.55
N LEU A 84 -11.94 3.65 -11.49
CA LEU A 84 -10.83 3.90 -10.56
C LEU A 84 -10.15 5.24 -10.82
N HIS A 85 -9.99 5.61 -12.09
CA HIS A 85 -9.47 6.92 -12.48
C HIS A 85 -10.41 8.05 -12.05
N GLU A 86 -11.72 7.88 -12.22
CA GLU A 86 -12.72 8.86 -11.79
C GLU A 86 -12.72 9.05 -10.26
N LEU A 87 -12.56 7.97 -9.47
CA LEU A 87 -12.41 8.03 -8.02
C LEU A 87 -11.12 8.74 -7.60
N TRP A 88 -10.00 8.40 -8.25
CA TRP A 88 -8.70 9.05 -8.03
C TRP A 88 -8.79 10.56 -8.31
N ALA A 89 -9.39 10.94 -9.44
CA ALA A 89 -9.53 12.34 -9.83
C ALA A 89 -10.42 13.11 -8.86
N MET A 90 -11.54 12.52 -8.43
CA MET A 90 -12.44 13.09 -7.42
C MET A 90 -11.68 13.42 -6.13
N ARG A 91 -10.96 12.44 -5.55
CA ARG A 91 -10.16 12.62 -4.33
C ARG A 91 -9.03 13.64 -4.50
N LYS A 92 -8.37 13.66 -5.66
CA LYS A 92 -7.34 14.66 -5.94
C LYS A 92 -7.90 16.07 -5.92
N ILE A 93 -9.08 16.28 -6.51
CA ILE A 93 -9.75 17.58 -6.50
C ILE A 93 -10.21 17.96 -5.09
N GLU A 94 -10.69 17.01 -4.28
CA GLU A 94 -10.99 17.24 -2.85
C GLU A 94 -9.77 17.73 -2.06
N LEU A 95 -8.57 17.25 -2.41
CA LEU A 95 -7.29 17.71 -1.84
C LEU A 95 -6.81 19.05 -2.42
N GLY A 96 -7.61 19.70 -3.26
CA GLY A 96 -7.33 21.00 -3.88
C GLY A 96 -6.40 20.92 -5.09
N TRP A 97 -6.25 19.75 -5.71
CA TRP A 97 -5.54 19.64 -6.98
C TRP A 97 -6.40 20.13 -8.14
N THR A 98 -5.78 20.78 -9.10
CA THR A 98 -6.43 21.26 -10.32
C THR A 98 -5.74 20.71 -11.56
N PHE A 99 -6.44 20.68 -12.69
CA PHE A 99 -5.82 20.33 -13.96
C PHE A 99 -4.66 21.28 -14.29
N GLY A 100 -3.67 20.80 -15.05
CA GLY A 100 -2.58 21.61 -15.60
C GLY A 100 -1.76 20.77 -16.57
N GLU A 101 -1.24 21.37 -17.63
CA GLU A 101 -0.55 20.62 -18.70
C GLU A 101 0.71 19.88 -18.20
N GLN A 102 1.30 20.37 -17.11
CA GLN A 102 2.44 19.76 -16.44
C GLN A 102 2.14 19.58 -14.96
N ARG A 103 2.81 18.59 -14.34
CA ARG A 103 2.68 18.37 -12.90
C ARG A 103 3.45 19.45 -12.14
N ASP A 104 2.74 20.14 -11.24
CA ASP A 104 3.33 21.14 -10.35
C ASP A 104 2.81 20.91 -8.92
N GLU A 105 3.69 20.48 -8.01
CA GLU A 105 3.34 20.26 -6.60
C GLU A 105 3.03 21.56 -5.86
N SER A 106 3.70 22.67 -6.22
CA SER A 106 3.56 23.96 -5.54
C SER A 106 2.19 24.59 -5.82
N GLN A 107 1.74 24.51 -7.07
CA GLN A 107 0.43 24.98 -7.51
C GLN A 107 -0.66 23.90 -7.42
N ARG A 108 -0.30 22.68 -6.99
CA ARG A 108 -1.17 21.50 -6.98
C ARG A 108 -1.84 21.26 -8.33
N GLN A 109 -1.06 21.20 -9.40
CA GLN A 109 -1.54 20.92 -10.74
C GLN A 109 -1.16 19.52 -11.21
N HIS A 110 -2.10 18.81 -11.84
CA HIS A 110 -1.86 17.46 -12.36
C HIS A 110 -2.45 17.25 -13.77
N PRO A 111 -1.66 16.76 -14.75
CA PRO A 111 -2.12 16.59 -16.13
C PRO A 111 -3.17 15.50 -16.31
N CYS A 112 -3.17 14.50 -15.43
CA CYS A 112 -4.16 13.42 -15.49
C CYS A 112 -5.56 13.81 -14.98
N LEU A 113 -5.80 15.05 -14.53
CA LEU A 113 -7.16 15.53 -14.21
C LEU A 113 -7.95 15.86 -15.49
N THR A 114 -8.16 14.82 -16.29
CA THR A 114 -8.88 14.81 -17.57
C THR A 114 -9.64 13.47 -17.69
N SER A 115 -10.47 13.32 -18.72
CA SER A 115 -11.20 12.07 -18.94
C SER A 115 -10.26 10.90 -19.25
N PHE A 116 -10.69 9.69 -18.92
CA PHE A 116 -9.92 8.47 -19.15
C PHE A 116 -9.50 8.27 -20.62
N GLU A 117 -10.31 8.75 -21.56
CA GLU A 117 -10.02 8.71 -23.00
C GLU A 117 -8.86 9.63 -23.40
N LEU A 118 -8.72 10.77 -22.72
CA LEU A 118 -7.72 11.80 -23.00
C LEU A 118 -6.44 11.65 -22.14
N LEU A 119 -6.35 10.60 -21.33
CA LEU A 119 -5.14 10.30 -20.59
C LEU A 119 -3.95 10.05 -21.54
N PRO A 120 -2.73 10.47 -21.15
CA PRO A 120 -1.52 10.01 -21.81
C PRO A 120 -1.50 8.48 -21.91
N MET A 121 -1.07 7.94 -23.05
CA MET A 121 -1.16 6.50 -23.33
C MET A 121 -0.46 5.64 -22.26
N ASN A 122 0.66 6.11 -21.72
CA ASN A 122 1.37 5.45 -20.62
C ASN A 122 0.54 5.40 -19.33
N GLU A 123 -0.14 6.50 -18.96
CA GLU A 123 -1.00 6.57 -17.77
C GLU A 123 -2.27 5.73 -17.96
N LYS A 124 -2.86 5.77 -19.15
CA LYS A 124 -4.01 4.93 -19.49
C LYS A 124 -3.65 3.44 -19.37
N ASN A 125 -2.55 3.02 -20.00
CA ASN A 125 -2.07 1.64 -19.93
C ASN A 125 -1.73 1.22 -18.49
N TYR A 126 -1.17 2.13 -17.68
CA TYR A 126 -0.93 1.87 -16.27
C TYR A 126 -2.22 1.57 -15.51
N ASN A 127 -3.26 2.39 -15.66
CA ASN A 127 -4.56 2.17 -15.00
C ASN A 127 -5.23 0.86 -15.48
N VAL A 128 -5.18 0.58 -16.78
CA VAL A 128 -5.69 -0.67 -17.36
C VAL A 128 -4.96 -1.89 -16.78
N ASN A 129 -3.63 -1.85 -16.72
CA ASN A 129 -2.84 -2.94 -16.16
C ASN A 129 -3.08 -3.11 -14.65
N LEU A 130 -3.21 -2.01 -13.90
CA LEU A 130 -3.55 -2.05 -12.49
C LEU A 130 -4.89 -2.76 -12.25
N ALA A 131 -5.90 -2.47 -13.09
CA ALA A 131 -7.19 -3.14 -13.01
C ALA A 131 -7.07 -4.64 -13.30
N ILE A 132 -6.34 -5.01 -14.36
CA ILE A 132 -6.10 -6.42 -14.72
C ILE A 132 -5.34 -7.16 -13.61
N ASP A 133 -4.24 -6.60 -13.12
CA ASP A 133 -3.39 -7.21 -12.09
C ASP A 133 -4.15 -7.41 -10.78
N THR A 134 -5.02 -6.46 -10.42
CA THR A 134 -5.86 -6.59 -9.23
C THR A 134 -6.91 -7.68 -9.40
N MET A 135 -7.60 -7.77 -10.56
CA MET A 135 -8.50 -8.90 -10.84
C MET A 135 -7.77 -10.24 -10.84
N LYS A 136 -6.56 -10.31 -11.41
CA LYS A 136 -5.75 -11.53 -11.37
C LYS A 136 -5.33 -11.90 -9.95
N THR A 137 -5.06 -10.90 -9.11
CA THR A 137 -4.76 -11.13 -7.71
C THR A 137 -5.95 -11.76 -6.99
N ILE A 138 -7.17 -11.26 -7.23
CA ILE A 138 -8.40 -11.85 -6.67
C ILE A 138 -8.53 -13.32 -7.07
N ASP A 139 -8.34 -13.63 -8.35
CA ASP A 139 -8.40 -15.00 -8.87
C ASP A 139 -7.30 -15.90 -8.28
N ALA A 140 -6.05 -15.41 -8.23
CA ALA A 140 -4.91 -16.13 -7.65
C ALA A 140 -5.05 -16.38 -6.13
N LEU A 141 -5.81 -15.54 -5.43
CA LEU A 141 -6.18 -15.73 -4.02
C LEU A 141 -7.30 -16.77 -3.85
N GLY A 142 -7.83 -17.34 -4.93
CA GLY A 142 -8.84 -18.39 -4.93
C GLY A 142 -10.28 -17.89 -4.93
N TYR A 143 -10.51 -16.62 -5.22
CA TYR A 143 -11.86 -16.03 -5.27
C TYR A 143 -12.41 -16.07 -6.70
N ASN A 144 -13.64 -16.56 -6.84
CA ASN A 144 -14.32 -16.63 -8.13
C ASN A 144 -15.09 -15.35 -8.39
N MET A 145 -14.71 -14.62 -9.43
CA MET A 145 -15.50 -13.50 -9.92
C MET A 145 -16.68 -14.01 -10.76
N VAL A 146 -17.86 -13.43 -10.55
CA VAL A 146 -19.08 -13.76 -11.30
C VAL A 146 -19.77 -12.48 -11.76
N THR A 147 -20.49 -12.57 -12.88
CA THR A 147 -21.33 -11.45 -13.35
C THR A 147 -22.72 -11.56 -12.78
N GLU A 148 -23.10 -10.63 -11.91
CA GLU A 148 -24.46 -10.50 -11.40
C GLU A 148 -25.06 -9.14 -11.77
N LYS A 149 -26.39 -9.07 -11.81
CA LYS A 149 -27.07 -7.78 -11.93
C LYS A 149 -26.90 -7.06 -10.59
N PRO A 150 -26.42 -5.80 -10.59
CA PRO A 150 -26.25 -5.08 -9.33
C PRO A 150 -27.61 -4.92 -8.64
N PRO A 151 -27.65 -4.92 -7.30
CA PRO A 151 -28.89 -4.79 -6.54
C PRO A 151 -29.57 -3.43 -6.81
N VAL A 152 -28.78 -2.45 -7.27
CA VAL A 152 -29.20 -1.08 -7.51
C VAL A 152 -28.69 -0.60 -8.87
N ARG A 153 -29.41 0.34 -9.48
CA ARG A 153 -28.95 0.96 -10.73
C ARG A 153 -27.80 1.91 -10.44
N LEU A 154 -26.58 1.49 -10.78
CA LEU A 154 -25.38 2.32 -10.70
C LEU A 154 -25.53 3.57 -11.57
N ARG A 155 -25.26 4.73 -10.99
CA ARG A 155 -25.26 6.04 -11.65
C ARG A 155 -24.04 6.83 -11.17
N PRO A 156 -23.52 7.76 -11.98
CA PRO A 156 -22.47 8.64 -11.51
C PRO A 156 -22.89 9.46 -10.28
N VAL A 157 -21.95 9.65 -9.36
CA VAL A 157 -22.12 10.55 -8.22
C VAL A 157 -22.38 11.97 -8.73
N ARG A 158 -23.40 12.64 -8.17
CA ARG A 158 -23.69 14.05 -8.48
C ARG A 158 -22.73 14.97 -7.72
N LEU A 159 -21.57 15.23 -8.31
CA LEU A 159 -20.61 16.18 -7.74
C LEU A 159 -21.06 17.64 -7.92
N PRO A 160 -20.78 18.54 -6.96
CA PRO A 160 -21.04 19.97 -7.10
C PRO A 160 -20.14 20.66 -8.15
N GLN A 161 -20.43 21.92 -8.47
CA GLN A 161 -19.78 22.65 -9.58
C GLN A 161 -18.28 22.91 -9.34
N ASN A 162 -17.85 22.99 -8.09
CA ASN A 162 -16.44 23.18 -7.71
C ASN A 162 -15.53 21.99 -8.09
N TYR A 163 -16.08 20.84 -8.48
CA TYR A 163 -15.29 19.74 -9.04
C TYR A 163 -14.95 19.92 -10.51
N GLN A 164 -15.63 20.82 -11.21
CA GLN A 164 -15.37 21.06 -12.62
C GLN A 164 -14.05 21.81 -12.80
N GLN A 165 -13.16 21.19 -13.56
CA GLN A 165 -11.86 21.73 -13.94
C GLN A 165 -12.00 22.71 -15.12
N PHE A 166 -10.99 23.54 -15.35
CA PHE A 166 -11.05 24.56 -16.41
C PHE A 166 -11.03 23.97 -17.83
N ASN A 167 -10.50 22.75 -18.00
CA ASN A 167 -10.57 21.98 -19.25
C ASN A 167 -11.96 21.36 -19.48
N GLY A 168 -12.94 21.64 -18.62
CA GLY A 168 -14.30 21.10 -18.71
C GLY A 168 -14.47 19.70 -18.11
N TYR A 169 -13.38 19.06 -17.68
CA TYR A 169 -13.45 17.76 -17.02
C TYR A 169 -14.08 17.88 -15.64
N LYS A 170 -14.95 16.94 -15.30
CA LYS A 170 -15.55 16.81 -13.98
C LYS A 170 -15.69 15.31 -13.70
N PRO A 171 -15.12 14.78 -12.61
CA PRO A 171 -15.19 13.36 -12.36
C PRO A 171 -16.62 12.84 -12.21
N GLN A 172 -16.84 11.61 -12.62
CA GLN A 172 -18.13 10.92 -12.62
C GLN A 172 -18.01 9.47 -12.13
N PRO A 173 -17.43 9.22 -10.93
CA PRO A 173 -17.33 7.86 -10.40
C PRO A 173 -18.72 7.26 -10.16
N LEU A 174 -18.83 5.95 -10.28
CA LEU A 174 -20.07 5.23 -10.01
C LEU A 174 -20.42 5.29 -8.53
N ASP A 175 -21.68 5.60 -8.23
CA ASP A 175 -22.19 5.61 -6.86
C ASP A 175 -22.46 4.18 -6.38
N ALA A 176 -21.50 3.65 -5.62
CA ALA A 176 -21.55 2.30 -5.05
C ALA A 176 -21.92 2.29 -3.54
N ARG A 177 -22.42 3.40 -2.97
CA ARG A 177 -22.70 3.50 -1.53
C ARG A 177 -23.71 2.48 -0.99
N GLU A 178 -24.63 2.02 -1.83
CA GLU A 178 -25.63 1.00 -1.48
C GLU A 178 -25.11 -0.43 -1.67
N ILE A 179 -23.89 -0.61 -2.21
CA ILE A 179 -23.21 -1.90 -2.33
C ILE A 179 -22.30 -2.04 -1.11
N VAL A 180 -22.73 -2.85 -0.15
CA VAL A 180 -21.96 -3.12 1.08
C VAL A 180 -21.33 -4.50 0.96
N LEU A 181 -20.01 -4.57 1.14
CA LEU A 181 -19.28 -5.83 1.23
C LEU A 181 -19.59 -6.51 2.56
N GLY A 182 -19.97 -7.79 2.51
CA GLY A 182 -20.23 -8.59 3.70
C GLY A 182 -18.96 -8.93 4.49
N ASP A 183 -19.14 -9.47 5.69
CA ASP A 183 -18.03 -9.91 6.55
C ASP A 183 -17.18 -11.01 5.92
N ASP A 184 -17.76 -11.78 5.00
CA ASP A 184 -17.12 -12.81 4.19
C ASP A 184 -16.07 -12.25 3.21
N MET A 185 -16.18 -10.98 2.81
CA MET A 185 -15.21 -10.32 1.92
C MET A 185 -14.04 -9.68 2.67
N LYS A 186 -14.11 -9.53 4.01
CA LYS A 186 -13.03 -8.93 4.81
C LYS A 186 -11.67 -9.63 4.62
N PRO A 187 -11.58 -10.98 4.58
CA PRO A 187 -10.32 -11.65 4.32
C PRO A 187 -9.73 -11.34 2.94
N LEU A 188 -10.56 -11.17 1.91
CA LEU A 188 -10.12 -10.74 0.58
C LEU A 188 -9.56 -9.32 0.62
N VAL A 189 -10.30 -8.40 1.26
CA VAL A 189 -9.87 -7.00 1.41
C VAL A 189 -8.52 -6.92 2.13
N ASP A 190 -8.35 -7.65 3.24
CA ASP A 190 -7.08 -7.72 3.97
C ASP A 190 -5.95 -8.33 3.12
N ALA A 191 -6.24 -9.38 2.35
CA ALA A 191 -5.26 -10.01 1.45
C ALA A 191 -4.82 -9.07 0.31
N LEU A 192 -5.76 -8.33 -0.29
CA LEU A 192 -5.48 -7.32 -1.31
C LEU A 192 -4.67 -6.16 -0.72
N ALA A 193 -5.05 -5.67 0.47
CA ALA A 193 -4.34 -4.59 1.15
C ALA A 193 -2.89 -5.00 1.51
N LYS A 194 -2.69 -6.24 1.96
CA LYS A 194 -1.37 -6.84 2.19
C LYS A 194 -0.58 -6.99 0.89
N ASN A 195 -1.23 -7.44 -0.20
CA ASN A 195 -0.57 -7.57 -1.50
C ASN A 195 -0.11 -6.21 -2.04
N THR A 196 -0.94 -5.18 -1.95
CA THR A 196 -0.60 -3.79 -2.32
C THR A 196 0.65 -3.32 -1.58
N HIS A 197 0.72 -3.57 -0.26
CA HIS A 197 1.91 -3.27 0.53
C HIS A 197 3.15 -4.04 0.06
N ASN A 198 3.01 -5.34 -0.20
CA ASN A 198 4.12 -6.16 -0.68
C ASN A 198 4.62 -5.72 -2.06
N VAL A 199 3.74 -5.35 -2.98
CA VAL A 199 4.10 -4.82 -4.31
C VAL A 199 4.89 -3.52 -4.15
N TRP A 200 4.39 -2.60 -3.33
CA TRP A 200 5.07 -1.34 -3.01
C TRP A 200 6.47 -1.59 -2.39
N ALA A 201 6.54 -2.46 -1.38
CA ALA A 201 7.78 -2.77 -0.68
C ALA A 201 8.81 -3.41 -1.62
N ARG A 202 8.38 -4.35 -2.48
CA ARG A 202 9.25 -5.00 -3.46
C ARG A 202 9.85 -4.00 -4.43
N GLU A 203 9.06 -3.06 -4.95
CA GLU A 203 9.54 -2.04 -5.88
C GLU A 203 10.47 -1.03 -5.20
N LYS A 204 10.17 -0.64 -3.96
CA LYS A 204 11.05 0.22 -3.16
C LYS A 204 12.40 -0.45 -2.92
N ILE A 205 12.43 -1.70 -2.46
CA ILE A 205 13.66 -2.46 -2.21
C ILE A 205 14.46 -2.61 -3.51
N LYS A 206 13.80 -2.93 -4.63
CA LYS A 206 14.45 -3.02 -5.95
C LYS A 206 15.13 -1.71 -6.37
N ARG A 207 14.60 -0.55 -5.95
CA ARG A 207 15.19 0.79 -6.18
C ARG A 207 16.27 1.18 -5.16
N GLY A 208 16.66 0.25 -4.29
CA GLY A 208 17.68 0.41 -3.26
C GLY A 208 17.18 1.11 -1.99
N TRP A 209 15.87 1.11 -1.72
CA TRP A 209 15.35 1.58 -0.43
C TRP A 209 15.54 0.52 0.64
N THR A 210 15.96 0.96 1.83
CA THR A 210 16.12 0.11 3.01
C THR A 210 15.22 0.57 4.14
N PHE A 211 15.02 -0.28 5.15
CA PHE A 211 14.38 0.13 6.39
C PHE A 211 15.16 1.28 7.07
N GLY A 212 14.44 2.16 7.77
CA GLY A 212 14.99 3.15 8.67
C GLY A 212 13.89 3.94 9.37
N LEU A 213 14.09 4.28 10.65
CA LEU A 213 13.06 4.91 11.49
C LEU A 213 12.55 6.26 10.99
N ASN A 214 13.35 6.97 10.22
CA ASN A 214 13.01 8.27 9.67
C ASN A 214 12.98 8.18 8.14
N GLU A 215 11.92 8.70 7.52
CA GLU A 215 11.80 8.79 6.05
C GLU A 215 12.84 9.75 5.44
N TYR A 216 13.31 10.73 6.21
CA TYR A 216 14.19 11.80 5.74
C TYR A 216 15.36 12.01 6.70
N VAL A 217 16.47 11.31 6.48
CA VAL A 217 17.74 11.56 7.19
C VAL A 217 18.67 12.45 6.36
N ASP A 218 18.74 12.23 5.04
CA ASP A 218 19.41 13.07 4.04
C ASP A 218 18.78 12.77 2.66
N SER A 219 18.81 13.76 1.76
CA SER A 219 18.47 13.67 0.33
C SER A 219 19.07 12.47 -0.41
N ASN A 220 20.22 11.97 0.05
CA ASN A 220 20.92 10.83 -0.55
C ASN A 220 20.54 9.47 0.08
N GLN A 221 19.87 9.45 1.23
CA GLN A 221 19.54 8.23 1.95
C GLN A 221 18.11 7.76 1.61
N LYS A 222 18.01 6.62 0.91
CA LYS A 222 16.73 6.00 0.54
C LYS A 222 16.23 5.09 1.67
N ARG A 223 15.50 5.66 2.64
CA ARG A 223 15.00 4.92 3.81
C ARG A 223 13.52 5.11 4.04
N SER A 224 12.84 4.08 4.54
CA SER A 224 11.43 4.18 4.93
C SER A 224 11.16 3.34 6.18
N PRO A 225 10.41 3.87 7.16
CA PRO A 225 10.01 3.12 8.35
C PRO A 225 8.93 2.09 8.04
N HIS A 226 8.31 2.18 6.86
CA HIS A 226 7.22 1.32 6.45
C HIS A 226 7.69 0.07 5.69
N LEU A 227 9.00 -0.11 5.48
CA LEU A 227 9.58 -1.35 4.91
C LEU A 227 9.66 -2.47 5.95
N LEU A 228 8.49 -2.85 6.46
CA LEU A 228 8.25 -3.90 7.43
C LEU A 228 7.15 -4.85 6.93
N PRO A 229 6.99 -6.05 7.51
CA PRO A 229 5.84 -6.91 7.25
C PRO A 229 4.53 -6.14 7.46
N TYR A 230 3.53 -6.39 6.61
CA TYR A 230 2.26 -5.65 6.63
C TYR A 230 1.60 -5.63 8.01
N GLU A 231 1.72 -6.72 8.76
CA GLU A 231 1.22 -6.89 10.12
C GLU A 231 1.83 -5.89 11.12
N MET A 232 3.06 -5.44 10.88
CA MET A 232 3.81 -4.52 11.74
C MET A 232 3.69 -3.05 11.31
N VAL A 233 3.07 -2.77 10.16
CA VAL A 233 2.86 -1.39 9.68
C VAL A 233 1.77 -0.69 10.50
N ASP A 234 1.87 0.64 10.61
CA ASP A 234 0.90 1.50 11.26
C ASP A 234 -0.52 1.30 10.75
N GLN A 235 -1.49 1.40 11.68
CA GLN A 235 -2.90 1.21 11.38
C GLN A 235 -3.41 2.15 10.28
N ARG A 236 -2.92 3.39 10.23
CA ARG A 236 -3.28 4.37 9.20
C ARG A 236 -2.98 3.88 7.78
N ILE A 237 -1.85 3.20 7.57
CA ILE A 237 -1.47 2.67 6.25
C ILE A 237 -2.31 1.44 5.93
N LYS A 238 -2.55 0.59 6.93
CA LYS A 238 -3.45 -0.56 6.77
C LYS A 238 -4.84 -0.11 6.33
N ASP A 239 -5.39 0.91 6.99
CA ASP A 239 -6.71 1.45 6.69
C ASP A 239 -6.77 2.07 5.29
N ALA A 240 -5.75 2.83 4.88
CA ALA A 240 -5.68 3.38 3.53
C ALA A 240 -5.59 2.30 2.44
N ASN A 241 -4.83 1.23 2.68
CA ASN A 241 -4.74 0.11 1.74
C ASN A 241 -6.04 -0.70 1.70
N ARG A 242 -6.74 -0.86 2.82
CA ARG A 242 -8.08 -1.49 2.86
C ARG A 242 -9.11 -0.66 2.13
N GLU A 243 -9.12 0.65 2.34
CA GLU A 243 -10.04 1.57 1.65
C GLU A 243 -9.85 1.47 0.14
N SER A 244 -8.59 1.46 -0.33
CA SER A 244 -8.27 1.26 -1.74
C SER A 244 -8.71 -0.12 -2.27
N ALA A 245 -8.62 -1.17 -1.45
CA ALA A 245 -9.07 -2.51 -1.81
C ALA A 245 -10.61 -2.67 -1.80
N ILE A 246 -11.33 -1.85 -1.03
CA ILE A 246 -12.81 -1.84 -1.01
C ILE A 246 -13.38 -1.09 -2.21
N GLU A 247 -12.68 -0.06 -2.70
CA GLU A 247 -13.10 0.71 -3.87
C GLU A 247 -12.91 -0.01 -5.20
N PHE A 248 -12.05 -1.03 -5.19
CA PHE A 248 -11.84 -1.93 -6.31
C PHE A 248 -13.00 -2.92 -6.44
#